data_AF-A0A1M7TG99-F1
#
_entry.id   AF-A0A1M7TG99-F1
#
_cell.length_a   1.000
_cell.length_b   1.000
_cell.length_c   1.000
_cell.angle_alpha   90.00
_cell.angle_beta   90.00
_cell.angle_gamma   90.00
#
_symmetry.space_group_name_H-M   'P 1'
#
loop_
_entity.id
_entity.type
_entity.pdbx_description
1 polymer ?
#
loop_
_entity_poly.entity_id
_entity_poly.type
_entity_poly.pdbx_seq_one_letter_code
_entity_poly.pdbx_strand_id
1 'polypeptide(L)'
;MDVAHQEVELGACAAIPVGSWTTYGDMAELIGSHPVPVGVHIATQPVPNGWRVLSADGRISPQFRWYDDRTDDPVDVLTDEGVTFTGERADPAQRLTARELADLLGMEASDEPARTAGDDPFGSEPGRRFLDQLNDAYPDAVPAVVRLLAHWQTIGGRLSFGRADETSCFLVIDAHRHDQGDTWPMVVYPQSGSVEVVLQHMRRRLVFDDLAMREQFRDQLALAGISIPDAKLNLRPSFSLSILTEDDRRSAVEAALGWFASVFRAGSRGGDDG
;
A
#
# COMPACT_ATOMS: atom_id res chain seq x y z
N MET A 1 -7.58 -12.69 25.38
CA MET A 1 -6.42 -12.40 24.51
C MET A 1 -5.17 -12.54 25.36
N ASP A 2 -4.10 -13.13 24.84
CA ASP A 2 -2.83 -13.25 25.58
C ASP A 2 -2.05 -11.92 25.57
N VAL A 3 -1.13 -11.71 26.51
CA VAL A 3 -0.41 -10.45 26.75
C VAL A 3 0.37 -9.99 25.51
N ALA A 4 1.02 -10.90 24.78
CA ALA A 4 1.75 -10.57 23.56
C ALA A 4 0.83 -10.03 22.45
N HIS A 5 -0.38 -10.57 22.32
CA HIS A 5 -1.36 -10.07 21.35
C HIS A 5 -1.89 -8.69 21.75
N GLN A 6 -2.03 -8.42 23.05
CA GLN A 6 -2.44 -7.11 23.56
C GLN A 6 -1.36 -6.04 23.32
N GLU A 7 -0.08 -6.36 23.50
CA GLU A 7 1.01 -5.42 23.20
C GLU A 7 1.02 -5.02 21.72
N VAL A 8 0.82 -5.98 20.80
CA VAL A 8 0.73 -5.70 19.36
C VAL A 8 -0.53 -4.89 19.03
N GLU A 9 -1.69 -5.21 19.61
CA GLU A 9 -2.93 -4.44 19.41
C GLU A 9 -2.79 -2.98 19.88
N LEU A 10 -2.25 -2.77 21.08
CA LEU A 10 -2.01 -1.43 21.65
C LEU A 10 -1.02 -0.64 20.79
N GLY A 11 0.08 -1.29 20.38
CA GLY A 11 1.06 -0.70 19.47
C GLY A 11 0.44 -0.31 18.13
N ALA A 12 -0.36 -1.21 17.54
CA ALA A 12 -1.02 -0.98 16.26
C ALA A 12 -1.97 0.22 16.35
N CYS A 13 -2.85 0.25 17.35
CA CYS A 13 -3.78 1.37 17.52
C CYS A 13 -3.05 2.71 17.77
N ALA A 14 -1.98 2.70 18.58
CA ALA A 14 -1.15 3.88 18.80
C ALA A 14 -0.48 4.39 17.51
N ALA A 15 -0.13 3.48 16.60
CA ALA A 15 0.57 3.80 15.36
C ALA A 15 -0.34 4.27 14.21
N ILE A 16 -1.66 4.09 14.30
CA ILE A 16 -2.60 4.59 13.28
C ILE A 16 -2.46 6.12 13.19
N PRO A 17 -2.06 6.70 12.05
CA PRO A 17 -1.97 8.16 11.88
C PRO A 17 -3.34 8.85 11.86
N VAL A 18 -3.36 10.16 12.12
CA VAL A 18 -4.53 11.01 11.89
C VAL A 18 -4.99 10.90 10.44
N GLY A 19 -6.30 11.00 10.20
CA GLY A 19 -6.88 10.89 8.86
C GLY A 19 -6.88 9.45 8.31
N SER A 20 -6.66 8.45 9.16
CA SER A 20 -6.74 7.02 8.81
C SER A 20 -7.57 6.25 9.83
N TRP A 21 -8.10 5.12 9.41
CA TRP A 21 -8.87 4.20 10.24
C TRP A 21 -8.52 2.75 9.89
N THR A 22 -8.90 1.77 10.71
CA THR A 22 -8.76 0.34 10.39
C THR A 22 -10.00 -0.43 10.82
N THR A 23 -10.09 -1.72 10.52
CA THR A 23 -11.22 -2.55 10.96
C THR A 23 -10.85 -3.47 12.12
N TYR A 24 -11.85 -3.90 12.89
CA TYR A 24 -11.67 -5.01 13.83
C TYR A 24 -11.20 -6.30 13.13
N GLY A 25 -11.53 -6.46 11.84
CA GLY A 25 -11.05 -7.56 10.99
C GLY A 25 -9.55 -7.50 10.76
N ASP A 26 -9.05 -6.37 10.27
CA ASP A 26 -7.62 -6.14 10.01
C ASP A 26 -6.80 -6.25 11.30
N MET A 27 -7.31 -5.69 12.40
CA MET A 27 -6.66 -5.77 13.71
C MET A 27 -6.58 -7.22 14.19
N ALA A 28 -7.66 -8.00 14.04
CA ALA A 28 -7.68 -9.40 14.42
C ALA A 28 -6.74 -10.24 13.55
N GLU A 29 -6.66 -9.98 12.25
CA GLU A 29 -5.73 -10.63 11.34
C GLU A 29 -4.28 -10.38 11.75
N LEU A 30 -3.92 -9.13 12.03
CA LEU A 30 -2.58 -8.73 12.47
C LEU A 30 -2.10 -9.53 13.70
N ILE A 31 -2.96 -9.67 14.71
CA ILE A 31 -2.61 -10.33 15.97
C ILE A 31 -2.94 -11.83 15.99
N GLY A 32 -3.38 -12.41 14.87
CA GLY A 32 -3.80 -13.82 14.80
C GLY A 32 -4.96 -14.17 15.74
N SER A 33 -5.98 -13.31 15.81
CA SER A 33 -7.17 -13.46 16.68
C SER A 33 -8.49 -13.40 15.90
N HIS A 34 -9.59 -13.11 16.61
CA HIS A 34 -10.91 -12.89 16.03
C HIS A 34 -11.40 -11.45 16.31
N PRO A 35 -12.22 -10.86 15.41
CA PRO A 35 -12.67 -9.47 15.54
C PRO A 35 -13.46 -9.17 16.82
N VAL A 36 -14.21 -10.15 17.33
CA VAL A 36 -15.07 -9.97 18.52
C VAL A 36 -14.24 -9.73 19.80
N PRO A 37 -13.26 -10.58 20.16
CA PRO A 37 -12.35 -10.31 21.27
C PRO A 37 -11.62 -8.96 21.19
N VAL A 38 -11.19 -8.54 20.00
CA VAL A 38 -10.56 -7.24 19.74
C VAL A 38 -11.52 -6.11 20.11
N GLY A 39 -12.74 -6.14 19.57
CA GLY A 39 -13.76 -5.13 19.87
C GLY A 39 -14.09 -5.02 21.37
N VAL A 40 -14.16 -6.15 22.08
CA VAL A 40 -14.36 -6.17 23.54
C VAL A 40 -13.17 -5.53 24.26
N HIS A 41 -11.93 -5.82 23.84
CA HIS A 41 -10.74 -5.23 24.46
C HIS A 41 -10.73 -3.70 24.29
N ILE A 42 -10.90 -3.21 23.05
CA ILE A 42 -10.96 -1.78 22.73
C ILE A 42 -12.05 -1.05 23.53
N ALA A 43 -13.22 -1.67 23.70
CA ALA A 43 -14.33 -1.05 24.42
C ALA A 43 -14.19 -1.06 25.95
N THR A 44 -13.26 -1.85 26.52
CA THR A 44 -13.17 -2.08 27.97
C THR A 44 -11.81 -1.76 28.59
N GLN A 45 -10.80 -1.46 27.78
CA GLN A 45 -9.43 -1.19 28.20
C GLN A 45 -8.93 0.14 27.62
N PRO A 46 -7.92 0.79 28.24
CA PRO A 46 -7.36 2.05 27.77
C PRO A 46 -6.53 1.85 26.50
N VAL A 47 -7.20 1.61 25.36
CA VAL A 47 -6.56 1.43 24.07
C VAL A 47 -6.35 2.79 23.40
N PRO A 48 -5.11 3.19 23.09
CA PRO A 48 -4.83 4.46 22.41
C PRO A 48 -5.50 4.48 21.04
N ASN A 49 -6.12 5.61 20.66
CA ASN A 49 -6.78 5.79 19.37
C ASN A 49 -7.85 4.73 19.02
N GLY A 50 -8.46 4.07 20.01
CA GLY A 50 -9.44 2.99 19.76
C GLY A 50 -10.65 3.40 18.90
N TRP A 51 -10.97 4.70 18.83
CA TRP A 51 -12.02 5.25 17.97
C TRP A 51 -11.71 5.15 16.46
N ARG A 52 -10.44 4.91 16.09
CA ARG A 52 -10.02 4.68 14.70
C ARG A 52 -10.23 3.24 14.25
N VAL A 53 -10.80 2.36 15.09
CA VAL A 53 -11.13 0.97 14.73
C VAL A 53 -12.64 0.83 14.49
N LEU A 54 -13.00 0.62 13.23
CA LEU A 54 -14.38 0.64 12.72
C LEU A 54 -14.87 -0.76 12.32
N SER A 55 -16.16 -0.87 12.00
CA SER A 55 -16.71 -2.05 11.35
C SER A 55 -16.17 -2.21 9.92
N ALA A 56 -16.31 -3.41 9.35
CA ALA A 56 -15.81 -3.74 8.01
C ALA A 56 -16.38 -2.82 6.89
N ASP A 57 -17.57 -2.26 7.10
CA ASP A 57 -18.23 -1.34 6.17
C ASP A 57 -17.96 0.15 6.46
N GLY A 58 -16.98 0.44 7.33
CA GLY A 58 -16.50 1.80 7.62
C GLY A 58 -17.42 2.59 8.55
N ARG A 59 -18.23 1.94 9.38
CA ARG A 59 -19.07 2.61 10.39
C ARG A 59 -18.46 2.52 11.78
N ILE A 60 -18.82 3.48 12.63
CA ILE A 60 -18.64 3.34 14.08
C ILE A 60 -19.48 2.17 14.56
N SER A 61 -18.88 1.28 15.37
CA SER A 61 -19.63 0.18 15.98
C SER A 61 -20.74 0.73 16.88
N PRO A 62 -21.98 0.22 16.82
CA PRO A 62 -23.03 0.59 17.78
C PRO A 62 -22.65 0.30 19.26
N GLN A 63 -21.68 -0.60 19.44
CA GLN A 63 -21.14 -0.99 20.75
C GLN A 63 -19.91 -0.16 21.16
N PHE A 64 -19.43 0.75 20.32
CA PHE A 64 -18.30 1.63 20.64
C PHE A 64 -18.63 2.47 21.88
N ARG A 65 -17.67 2.55 22.80
CA ARG A 65 -17.73 3.41 23.97
C ARG A 65 -16.37 4.05 24.17
N TRP A 66 -16.35 5.33 24.51
CA TRP A 66 -15.16 5.96 25.03
C TRP A 66 -14.73 5.24 26.31
N TYR A 67 -13.42 4.99 26.44
CA TYR A 67 -12.88 4.42 27.67
C TYR A 67 -12.84 5.46 28.81
N ASP A 68 -12.72 6.73 28.45
CA ASP A 68 -12.73 7.88 29.34
C ASP A 68 -14.10 8.58 29.39
N ASP A 69 -14.20 9.70 30.10
CA ASP A 69 -15.44 10.46 30.30
C ASP A 69 -15.87 11.29 29.07
N ARG A 70 -15.30 11.00 27.90
CA ARG A 70 -15.64 11.68 26.65
C ARG A 70 -17.07 11.38 26.21
N THR A 71 -17.69 12.36 25.58
CA THR A 71 -19.07 12.30 25.09
C THR A 71 -19.24 12.84 23.68
N ASP A 72 -18.14 13.26 23.05
CA ASP A 72 -18.13 13.69 21.66
C ASP A 72 -18.49 12.54 20.72
N ASP A 73 -19.12 12.86 19.59
CA ASP A 73 -19.44 11.88 18.58
C ASP A 73 -18.14 11.40 17.91
N PRO A 74 -17.83 10.09 17.91
CA PRO A 74 -16.64 9.57 17.26
C PRO A 74 -16.55 9.93 15.77
N VAL A 75 -17.67 10.15 15.08
CA VAL A 75 -17.68 10.60 13.67
C VAL A 75 -17.14 12.03 13.56
N ASP A 76 -17.52 12.93 14.47
CA ASP A 76 -17.02 14.31 14.48
C ASP A 76 -15.51 14.33 14.76
N VAL A 77 -15.06 13.52 15.72
CA VAL A 77 -13.63 13.37 16.06
C VAL A 77 -12.82 12.89 14.86
N LEU A 78 -13.27 11.83 14.19
CA LEU A 78 -12.59 11.30 13.01
C LEU A 78 -12.60 12.28 11.85
N THR A 79 -13.69 13.05 11.69
CA THR A 79 -13.80 14.09 10.67
C THR A 79 -12.80 15.23 10.93
N ASP A 80 -12.67 15.67 12.18
CA ASP A 80 -11.68 16.67 12.61
C ASP A 80 -10.23 16.16 12.43
N GLU A 81 -10.02 14.85 12.57
CA GLU A 81 -8.74 14.20 12.25
C GLU A 81 -8.49 14.04 10.74
N GLY A 82 -9.47 14.38 9.89
CA GLY A 82 -9.35 14.35 8.42
C GLY A 82 -9.89 13.08 7.76
N VAL A 83 -10.64 12.23 8.46
CA VAL A 83 -11.35 11.09 7.85
C VAL A 83 -12.59 11.61 7.13
N THR A 84 -12.70 11.31 5.83
CA THR A 84 -13.85 11.67 5.02
C THR A 84 -14.96 10.64 5.19
N PHE A 85 -16.19 11.10 5.40
CA PHE A 85 -17.37 10.25 5.48
C PHE A 85 -18.33 10.51 4.32
N THR A 86 -18.86 9.44 3.73
CA THR A 86 -20.02 9.48 2.83
C THR A 86 -21.23 8.92 3.57
N GLY A 87 -22.06 9.83 4.11
CA GLY A 87 -23.07 9.44 5.10
C GLY A 87 -22.38 8.98 6.39
N GLU A 88 -22.65 7.76 6.84
CA GLU A 88 -22.04 7.19 8.05
C GLU A 88 -20.80 6.33 7.76
N ARG A 89 -20.37 6.25 6.50
CA ARG A 89 -19.26 5.37 6.09
C ARG A 89 -18.00 6.17 5.84
N ALA A 90 -16.94 5.83 6.55
CA ALA A 90 -15.60 6.34 6.32
C ALA A 90 -15.10 5.91 4.93
N ASP A 91 -14.33 6.78 4.28
CA ASP A 91 -13.74 6.52 2.96
C ASP A 91 -12.83 5.28 3.03
N PRO A 92 -13.11 4.21 2.25
CA PRO A 92 -12.27 3.01 2.18
C PRO A 92 -10.81 3.30 1.80
N ALA A 93 -10.52 4.39 1.07
CA ALA A 93 -9.14 4.76 0.74
C ALA A 93 -8.30 5.11 1.98
N GLN A 94 -8.95 5.55 3.07
CA GLN A 94 -8.33 5.90 4.34
C GLN A 94 -8.23 4.72 5.33
N ARG A 95 -8.69 3.52 4.93
CA ARG A 95 -8.57 2.29 5.73
C ARG A 95 -7.15 1.72 5.66
N LEU A 96 -6.55 1.41 6.80
CA LEU A 96 -5.33 0.63 6.94
C LEU A 96 -5.66 -0.86 7.07
N THR A 97 -5.03 -1.66 6.21
CA THR A 97 -5.10 -3.12 6.22
C THR A 97 -4.21 -3.73 7.31
N ALA A 98 -4.37 -5.02 7.60
CA ALA A 98 -3.51 -5.74 8.54
C ALA A 98 -2.02 -5.64 8.18
N ARG A 99 -1.71 -5.71 6.87
CA ARG A 99 -0.36 -5.53 6.32
C ARG A 99 0.18 -4.12 6.56
N GLU A 100 -0.60 -3.08 6.27
CA GLU A 100 -0.19 -1.69 6.53
C GLU A 100 -0.01 -1.40 8.03
N LEU A 101 -0.77 -2.06 8.91
CA LEU A 101 -0.54 -1.99 10.36
C LEU A 101 0.76 -2.72 10.77
N ALA A 102 1.06 -3.88 10.20
CA ALA A 102 2.33 -4.58 10.43
C ALA A 102 3.53 -3.73 9.98
N ASP A 103 3.39 -3.00 8.87
CA ASP A 103 4.40 -2.05 8.39
C ASP A 103 4.65 -0.91 9.36
N LEU A 104 3.58 -0.33 9.91
CA LEU A 104 3.67 0.71 10.93
C LEU A 104 4.42 0.23 12.18
N LEU A 105 4.29 -1.06 12.52
CA LEU A 105 4.98 -1.71 13.63
C LEU A 105 6.39 -2.21 13.29
N GLY A 106 6.82 -2.10 12.03
CA GLY A 106 8.12 -2.61 11.58
C GLY A 106 8.24 -4.13 11.65
N MET A 107 7.12 -4.85 11.56
CA MET A 107 7.06 -6.32 11.69
C MET A 107 7.38 -7.06 10.38
N GLU A 108 7.45 -6.38 9.24
CA GLU A 108 7.64 -7.02 7.93
C GLU A 108 9.11 -7.30 7.58
N ALA A 109 9.32 -8.44 6.92
CA ALA A 109 10.60 -8.83 6.33
C ALA A 109 10.92 -7.95 5.11
N SER A 110 12.20 -7.86 4.78
CA SER A 110 12.68 -7.05 3.65
C SER A 110 12.21 -7.64 2.31
N ASP A 111 11.11 -7.14 1.75
CA ASP A 111 10.60 -7.42 0.41
C ASP A 111 11.47 -6.76 -0.69
N GLU A 112 12.79 -6.82 -0.60
CA GLU A 112 13.64 -6.26 -1.64
C GLU A 112 13.62 -7.15 -2.90
N PRO A 113 13.40 -6.57 -4.10
CA PRO A 113 13.39 -7.31 -5.33
C PRO A 113 14.76 -7.91 -5.60
N ALA A 114 14.77 -9.21 -5.89
CA ALA A 114 15.97 -9.86 -6.39
C ALA A 114 16.41 -9.26 -7.73
N ARG A 115 17.72 -9.27 -7.99
CA ARG A 115 18.24 -9.11 -9.36
C ARG A 115 18.12 -10.45 -10.06
N THR A 116 17.19 -10.53 -11.01
CA THR A 116 16.99 -11.71 -11.86
C THR A 116 17.70 -11.48 -13.17
N ALA A 117 18.51 -12.45 -13.61
CA ALA A 117 19.16 -12.41 -14.91
C ALA A 117 18.25 -13.10 -15.95
N GLY A 118 17.91 -12.40 -17.02
CA GLY A 118 17.16 -12.95 -18.16
C GLY A 118 16.46 -11.87 -18.98
N ASP A 119 16.44 -12.04 -20.30
CA ASP A 119 15.83 -11.07 -21.23
C ASP A 119 14.31 -11.23 -21.33
N ASP A 120 13.79 -12.43 -21.03
CA ASP A 120 12.35 -12.72 -20.98
C ASP A 120 11.90 -12.97 -19.52
N PRO A 121 11.31 -11.96 -18.84
CA PRO A 121 10.87 -12.10 -17.47
C PRO A 121 9.77 -13.18 -17.31
N PHE A 122 8.89 -13.33 -18.31
CA PHE A 122 7.78 -14.30 -18.27
C PHE A 122 8.21 -15.71 -18.69
N GLY A 123 9.38 -15.88 -19.30
CA GLY A 123 9.98 -17.19 -19.55
C GLY A 123 10.53 -17.88 -18.30
N SER A 124 10.79 -17.12 -17.23
CA SER A 124 11.27 -17.65 -15.95
C SER A 124 10.21 -18.49 -15.22
N GLU A 125 10.62 -19.38 -14.30
CA GLU A 125 9.66 -20.11 -13.45
C GLU A 125 8.79 -19.16 -12.59
N PRO A 126 9.34 -18.15 -11.89
CA PRO A 126 8.52 -17.18 -11.16
C PRO A 126 7.60 -16.37 -12.08
N GLY A 127 8.06 -15.97 -13.25
CA GLY A 127 7.25 -15.21 -14.21
C GLY A 127 6.05 -16.01 -14.73
N ARG A 128 6.23 -17.31 -15.02
CA ARG A 128 5.13 -18.22 -15.38
C ARG A 128 4.14 -18.38 -14.24
N ARG A 129 4.64 -18.65 -13.02
CA ARG A 129 3.79 -18.77 -11.82
C ARG A 129 2.97 -17.51 -11.54
N PHE A 130 3.56 -16.32 -11.71
CA PHE A 130 2.83 -15.05 -11.61
C PHE A 130 1.66 -15.00 -12.59
N LEU A 131 1.88 -15.34 -13.86
CA LEU A 131 0.84 -15.32 -14.89
C LEU A 131 -0.24 -16.37 -14.64
N ASP A 132 0.15 -17.58 -14.23
CA ASP A 132 -0.80 -18.65 -13.89
C ASP A 132 -1.71 -18.21 -12.74
N GLN A 133 -1.11 -17.66 -11.66
CA GLN A 133 -1.86 -17.14 -10.51
C GLN A 133 -2.81 -15.99 -10.89
N LEU A 134 -2.36 -15.07 -11.75
CA LEU A 134 -3.18 -13.96 -12.22
C LEU A 134 -4.34 -14.46 -13.09
N ASN A 135 -4.08 -15.41 -13.98
CA ASN A 135 -5.10 -15.99 -14.85
C ASN A 135 -6.15 -16.78 -14.06
N ASP A 136 -5.73 -17.49 -13.01
CA ASP A 136 -6.64 -18.26 -12.17
C ASP A 136 -7.55 -17.36 -11.32
N ALA A 137 -7.02 -16.25 -10.79
CA ALA A 137 -7.77 -15.34 -9.92
C ALA A 137 -8.53 -14.23 -10.68
N TYR A 138 -7.92 -13.65 -11.71
CA TYR A 138 -8.44 -12.49 -12.47
C TYR A 138 -8.17 -12.63 -13.98
N PRO A 139 -8.78 -13.62 -14.66
CA PRO A 139 -8.52 -13.90 -16.07
C PRO A 139 -8.76 -12.68 -16.98
N ASP A 140 -9.79 -11.88 -16.69
CA ASP A 140 -10.15 -10.68 -17.46
C ASP A 140 -9.11 -9.56 -17.35
N ALA A 141 -8.32 -9.54 -16.27
CA ALA A 141 -7.30 -8.51 -16.04
C ALA A 141 -5.94 -8.86 -16.66
N VAL A 142 -5.72 -10.11 -17.07
CA VAL A 142 -4.44 -10.58 -17.63
C VAL A 142 -3.94 -9.69 -18.77
N PRO A 143 -4.75 -9.33 -19.80
CA PRO A 143 -4.26 -8.51 -20.91
C PRO A 143 -3.85 -7.11 -20.47
N ALA A 144 -4.57 -6.52 -19.51
CA ALA A 144 -4.30 -5.18 -18.98
C ALA A 144 -3.01 -5.15 -18.16
N VAL A 145 -2.82 -6.12 -17.26
CA VAL A 145 -1.62 -6.22 -16.43
C VAL A 145 -0.39 -6.48 -17.31
N VAL A 146 -0.47 -7.42 -18.26
CA VAL A 146 0.65 -7.70 -19.17
C VAL A 146 1.04 -6.46 -19.99
N ARG A 147 0.07 -5.65 -20.44
CA ARG A 147 0.36 -4.38 -21.14
C ARG A 147 1.08 -3.38 -20.25
N LEU A 148 0.63 -3.19 -19.01
CA LEU A 148 1.29 -2.31 -18.04
C LEU A 148 2.75 -2.74 -17.80
N LEU A 149 2.97 -4.04 -17.59
CA LEU A 149 4.30 -4.61 -17.34
C LEU A 149 5.21 -4.48 -18.57
N ALA A 150 4.68 -4.70 -19.77
CA ALA A 150 5.42 -4.48 -21.01
C ALA A 150 5.76 -2.98 -21.20
N HIS A 151 4.82 -2.07 -20.95
CA HIS A 151 5.07 -0.63 -21.01
C HIS A 151 6.20 -0.22 -20.06
N TRP A 152 6.19 -0.70 -18.81
CA TRP A 152 7.27 -0.47 -17.85
C TRP A 152 8.65 -0.86 -18.41
N GLN A 153 8.72 -2.01 -19.09
CA GLN A 153 9.96 -2.43 -19.75
C GLN A 153 10.37 -1.52 -20.91
N THR A 154 9.41 -1.04 -21.72
CA THR A 154 9.71 -0.13 -22.85
C THR A 154 10.28 1.20 -22.40
N ILE A 155 9.87 1.68 -21.23
CA ILE A 155 10.45 2.89 -20.62
C ILE A 155 11.71 2.58 -19.81
N GLY A 156 12.29 1.38 -19.95
CA GLY A 156 13.59 0.95 -19.41
C GLY A 156 13.56 0.52 -17.94
N GLY A 157 12.40 0.12 -17.45
CA GLY A 157 12.28 -0.65 -16.22
C GLY A 157 12.54 -2.14 -16.45
N ARG A 158 12.71 -2.89 -15.36
CA ARG A 158 12.79 -4.35 -15.35
C ARG A 158 11.75 -4.93 -14.41
N LEU A 159 11.41 -6.19 -14.63
CA LEU A 159 10.53 -6.95 -13.74
C LEU A 159 11.38 -7.81 -12.81
N SER A 160 11.00 -7.86 -11.54
CA SER A 160 11.52 -8.85 -10.59
C SER A 160 10.33 -9.57 -9.97
N PHE A 161 10.51 -10.84 -9.59
CA PHE A 161 9.44 -11.66 -9.04
C PHE A 161 9.79 -12.11 -7.62
N GLY A 162 8.80 -12.03 -6.74
CA GLY A 162 8.87 -12.56 -5.39
C GLY A 162 8.92 -14.08 -5.36
N ARG A 163 9.12 -14.63 -4.16
CA ARG A 163 9.21 -16.08 -3.93
C ARG A 163 8.22 -16.60 -2.89
N ALA A 164 7.33 -15.74 -2.41
CA ALA A 164 6.26 -16.12 -1.49
C ALA A 164 5.20 -16.98 -2.21
N ASP A 165 4.23 -17.49 -1.45
CA ASP A 165 3.15 -18.30 -1.99
C ASP A 165 2.36 -17.55 -3.07
N GLU A 166 2.08 -16.28 -2.82
CA GLU A 166 1.72 -15.33 -3.86
C GLU A 166 2.99 -14.76 -4.50
N THR A 167 3.15 -15.00 -5.80
CA THR A 167 4.32 -14.52 -6.54
C THR A 167 4.09 -13.06 -6.89
N SER A 168 4.67 -12.13 -6.14
CA SER A 168 4.58 -10.70 -6.47
C SER A 168 5.45 -10.32 -7.67
N CYS A 169 5.10 -9.24 -8.39
CA CYS A 169 5.90 -8.69 -9.47
C CYS A 169 6.29 -7.22 -9.18
N PHE A 170 7.58 -6.97 -9.01
CA PHE A 170 8.15 -5.66 -8.73
C PHE A 170 8.52 -4.94 -10.03
N LEU A 171 8.11 -3.67 -10.15
CA LEU A 171 8.46 -2.81 -11.27
C LEU A 171 9.76 -2.05 -10.94
N VAL A 172 10.92 -2.69 -11.14
CA VAL A 172 12.21 -2.13 -10.73
C VAL A 172 12.77 -1.21 -11.82
N ILE A 173 13.41 -0.12 -11.44
CA ILE A 173 14.28 0.69 -12.29
C ILE A 173 15.67 0.72 -11.67
N ASP A 174 16.67 0.36 -12.47
CA ASP A 174 18.05 0.28 -12.00
C ASP A 174 18.65 1.67 -11.90
N ALA A 175 19.47 1.88 -10.86
CA ALA A 175 20.22 3.10 -10.74
C ALA A 175 21.38 3.14 -11.76
N HIS A 176 21.60 4.31 -12.33
CA HIS A 176 22.78 4.55 -13.18
C HIS A 176 24.01 4.99 -12.38
N ARG A 177 23.82 5.54 -11.18
CA ARG A 177 24.90 5.99 -10.29
C ARG A 177 25.18 4.95 -9.22
N HIS A 178 26.43 4.84 -8.78
CA HIS A 178 26.84 3.93 -7.71
C HIS A 178 26.36 4.35 -6.31
N ASP A 179 26.08 5.63 -6.09
CA ASP A 179 25.56 6.19 -4.82
C ASP A 179 24.03 6.11 -4.71
N GLN A 180 23.36 5.75 -5.81
CA GLN A 180 21.92 5.56 -5.88
C GLN A 180 21.63 4.05 -5.92
N GLY A 181 20.80 3.55 -5.00
CA GLY A 181 20.25 2.20 -5.13
C GLY A 181 19.20 2.15 -6.25
N ASP A 182 18.91 0.95 -6.76
CA ASP A 182 17.73 0.70 -7.62
C ASP A 182 16.47 1.28 -6.94
N THR A 183 15.31 1.38 -7.61
CA THR A 183 14.03 1.71 -6.95
C THR A 183 12.88 1.03 -7.66
N TRP A 184 11.71 0.96 -7.04
CA TRP A 184 10.49 0.49 -7.69
C TRP A 184 9.32 1.34 -7.22
N PRO A 185 8.40 1.76 -8.11
CA PRO A 185 7.23 2.50 -7.67
C PRO A 185 6.07 1.60 -7.24
N MET A 186 6.01 0.38 -7.80
CA MET A 186 4.87 -0.51 -7.63
C MET A 186 5.26 -1.98 -7.52
N VAL A 187 4.40 -2.74 -6.83
CA VAL A 187 4.42 -4.20 -6.76
C VAL A 187 3.03 -4.73 -7.09
N VAL A 188 2.93 -5.68 -8.01
CA VAL A 188 1.68 -6.32 -8.42
C VAL A 188 1.52 -7.66 -7.72
N TYR A 189 0.36 -7.88 -7.12
CA TYR A 189 0.00 -9.11 -6.41
C TYR A 189 -1.14 -9.83 -7.18
N PRO A 190 -0.83 -10.96 -7.85
CA PRO A 190 -1.74 -11.55 -8.83
C PRO A 190 -2.97 -12.27 -8.25
N GLN A 191 -2.92 -12.77 -7.01
CA GLN A 191 -4.03 -13.49 -6.37
C GLN A 191 -4.88 -12.57 -5.50
N SER A 192 -4.26 -11.64 -4.77
CA SER A 192 -4.99 -10.69 -3.92
C SER A 192 -5.71 -9.63 -4.74
N GLY A 193 -5.31 -9.42 -6.01
CA GLY A 193 -6.00 -8.47 -6.86
C GLY A 193 -5.53 -7.03 -6.70
N SER A 194 -4.30 -6.83 -6.23
CA SER A 194 -3.83 -5.52 -5.76
C SER A 194 -2.52 -5.07 -6.41
N VAL A 195 -2.37 -3.74 -6.52
CA VAL A 195 -1.13 -3.08 -6.88
C VAL A 195 -0.73 -2.18 -5.72
N GLU A 196 0.39 -2.50 -5.10
CA GLU A 196 0.98 -1.77 -3.98
C GLU A 196 1.85 -0.63 -4.52
N VAL A 197 1.73 0.58 -3.95
CA VAL A 197 2.56 1.75 -4.24
C VAL A 197 3.55 1.93 -3.08
N VAL A 198 4.82 1.65 -3.31
CA VAL A 198 5.81 1.44 -2.24
C VAL A 198 6.48 2.73 -1.74
N LEU A 199 5.68 3.72 -1.34
CA LEU A 199 6.17 5.03 -0.87
C LEU A 199 7.11 4.90 0.34
N GLN A 200 6.90 3.91 1.20
CA GLN A 200 7.79 3.59 2.32
C GLN A 200 9.24 3.34 1.90
N HIS A 201 9.48 2.54 0.86
CA HIS A 201 10.83 2.20 0.40
C HIS A 201 11.50 3.37 -0.33
N MET A 202 10.71 4.21 -0.99
CA MET A 202 11.20 5.41 -1.68
C MET A 202 11.88 6.42 -0.74
N ARG A 203 11.44 6.49 0.53
CA ARG A 203 11.96 7.44 1.54
C ARG A 203 13.47 7.38 1.77
N ARG A 204 14.11 6.27 1.41
CA ARG A 204 15.55 6.04 1.62
C ARG A 204 16.33 6.04 0.30
N ARG A 205 15.69 6.41 -0.81
CA ARG A 205 16.25 6.33 -2.16
C ARG A 205 16.30 7.73 -2.76
N LEU A 206 17.49 8.14 -3.17
CA LEU A 206 17.73 9.47 -3.74
C LEU A 206 16.67 9.81 -4.80
N VAL A 207 16.27 11.08 -4.81
CA VAL A 207 15.15 11.68 -5.56
C VAL A 207 13.82 11.56 -4.83
N PHE A 208 13.46 10.38 -4.34
CA PHE A 208 12.17 10.16 -3.67
C PHE A 208 12.28 10.11 -2.14
N ASP A 209 13.48 10.36 -1.60
CA ASP A 209 13.69 10.74 -0.21
C ASP A 209 13.07 12.11 0.09
N ASP A 210 12.99 12.99 -0.90
CA ASP A 210 12.19 14.22 -0.85
C ASP A 210 10.67 13.92 -0.81
N LEU A 211 9.98 14.50 0.18
CA LEU A 211 8.54 14.39 0.33
C LEU A 211 7.79 15.02 -0.86
N ALA A 212 8.27 16.14 -1.40
CA ALA A 212 7.61 16.82 -2.50
C ALA A 212 7.56 15.95 -3.78
N MET A 213 8.59 15.11 -4.01
CA MET A 213 8.60 14.18 -5.14
C MET A 213 7.59 13.04 -4.93
N ARG A 214 7.39 12.57 -3.69
CA ARG A 214 6.36 11.56 -3.37
C ARG A 214 4.95 12.12 -3.48
N GLU A 215 4.74 13.38 -3.09
CA GLU A 215 3.48 14.09 -3.29
C GLU A 215 3.16 14.26 -4.78
N GLN A 216 4.14 14.66 -5.60
CA GLN A 216 3.95 14.73 -7.05
C GLN A 216 3.62 13.36 -7.66
N PHE A 217 4.26 12.28 -7.18
CA PHE A 217 3.93 10.94 -7.66
C PHE A 217 2.49 10.55 -7.32
N ARG A 218 2.04 10.85 -6.09
CA ARG A 218 0.63 10.71 -5.71
C ARG A 218 -0.28 11.50 -6.65
N ASP A 219 0.06 12.75 -6.97
CA ASP A 219 -0.77 13.59 -7.83
C ASP A 219 -0.88 13.01 -9.25
N GLN A 220 0.18 12.38 -9.76
CA GLN A 220 0.12 11.64 -11.02
C GLN A 220 -0.85 10.44 -10.94
N LEU A 221 -0.85 9.70 -9.83
CA LEU A 221 -1.76 8.57 -9.62
C LEU A 221 -3.22 9.02 -9.44
N ALA A 222 -3.45 10.21 -8.87
CA ALA A 222 -4.78 10.79 -8.74
C ALA A 222 -5.45 11.02 -10.11
N LEU A 223 -4.67 11.30 -11.17
CA LEU A 223 -5.18 11.41 -12.54
C LEU A 223 -5.75 10.09 -13.09
N ALA A 224 -5.30 8.94 -12.55
CA ALA A 224 -5.87 7.63 -12.84
C ALA A 224 -7.10 7.30 -11.98
N GLY A 225 -7.55 8.22 -11.13
CA GLY A 225 -8.58 7.98 -10.13
C GLY A 225 -8.10 7.16 -8.93
N ILE A 226 -6.79 7.07 -8.71
CA ILE A 226 -6.18 6.41 -7.54
C ILE A 226 -5.92 7.47 -6.48
N SER A 227 -6.75 7.50 -5.45
CA SER A 227 -6.57 8.40 -4.31
C SER A 227 -5.66 7.76 -3.27
N ILE A 228 -4.55 8.42 -2.95
CA ILE A 228 -3.66 8.03 -1.84
C ILE A 228 -3.76 9.11 -0.76
N PRO A 229 -4.33 8.81 0.41
CA PRO A 229 -4.39 9.77 1.51
C PRO A 229 -3.01 10.24 1.98
N ASP A 230 -2.90 11.48 2.44
CA ASP A 230 -1.66 12.06 3.00
C ASP A 230 -1.01 11.16 4.05
N ALA A 231 -1.83 10.58 4.93
CA ALA A 231 -1.40 9.68 5.99
C ALA A 231 -0.68 8.42 5.49
N LYS A 232 -0.92 8.01 4.23
CA LYS A 232 -0.31 6.84 3.59
C LYS A 232 0.97 7.15 2.81
N LEU A 233 1.43 8.41 2.75
CA LEU A 233 2.66 8.79 2.04
C LEU A 233 3.95 8.16 2.58
N ASN A 234 3.87 7.52 3.76
CA ASN A 234 4.98 6.80 4.38
C ASN A 234 4.75 5.29 4.46
N LEU A 235 3.67 4.80 3.85
CA LEU A 235 3.22 3.40 3.85
C LEU A 235 3.29 2.81 2.45
N ARG A 236 2.61 1.70 2.26
CA ARG A 236 2.50 0.97 1.00
C ARG A 236 1.03 0.87 0.58
N PRO A 237 0.36 2.01 0.31
CA PRO A 237 -1.04 2.01 -0.11
C PRO A 237 -1.23 1.15 -1.35
N SER A 238 -2.37 0.49 -1.46
CA SER A 238 -2.69 -0.34 -2.61
C SER A 238 -3.99 0.09 -3.28
N PHE A 239 -4.11 -0.25 -4.56
CA PHE A 239 -5.34 -0.11 -5.34
C PHE A 239 -5.66 -1.42 -6.08
N SER A 240 -6.92 -1.61 -6.46
CA SER A 240 -7.35 -2.83 -7.14
C SER A 240 -6.81 -2.88 -8.58
N LEU A 241 -6.35 -4.06 -9.01
CA LEU A 241 -5.92 -4.30 -10.39
C LEU A 241 -7.04 -4.13 -11.41
N SER A 242 -8.30 -4.15 -10.97
CA SER A 242 -9.47 -3.87 -11.82
C SER A 242 -9.41 -2.50 -12.48
N ILE A 243 -8.78 -1.49 -11.86
CA ILE A 243 -8.56 -0.16 -12.45
C ILE A 243 -7.83 -0.25 -13.80
N LEU A 244 -6.97 -1.26 -13.98
CA LEU A 244 -6.16 -1.41 -15.19
C LEU A 244 -6.98 -1.94 -16.39
N THR A 245 -8.16 -2.54 -16.16
CA THR A 245 -9.01 -3.01 -17.26
C THR A 245 -9.70 -1.87 -18.00
N GLU A 246 -9.83 -0.71 -17.36
CA GLU A 246 -10.31 0.53 -17.97
C GLU A 246 -9.17 1.23 -18.74
N ASP A 247 -9.32 1.41 -20.05
CA ASP A 247 -8.26 1.91 -20.93
C ASP A 247 -7.71 3.28 -20.51
N ASP A 248 -8.59 4.25 -20.25
CA ASP A 248 -8.19 5.62 -19.87
C ASP A 248 -7.43 5.63 -18.54
N ARG A 249 -7.88 4.84 -17.56
CA ARG A 249 -7.24 4.74 -16.26
C ARG A 249 -5.90 4.01 -16.35
N ARG A 250 -5.83 2.92 -17.11
CA ARG A 250 -4.55 2.22 -17.37
C ARG A 250 -3.54 3.14 -18.02
N SER A 251 -3.93 3.91 -19.04
CA SER A 251 -3.04 4.87 -19.68
C SER A 251 -2.58 5.98 -18.73
N ALA A 252 -3.42 6.41 -17.78
CA ALA A 252 -3.00 7.34 -16.72
C ALA A 252 -1.99 6.70 -15.75
N VAL A 253 -2.15 5.42 -15.37
CA VAL A 253 -1.15 4.68 -14.58
C VAL A 253 0.17 4.54 -15.35
N GLU A 254 0.12 4.20 -16.64
CA GLU A 254 1.28 4.13 -17.53
C GLU A 254 2.01 5.47 -17.64
N ALA A 255 1.28 6.59 -17.67
CA ALA A 255 1.83 7.94 -17.65
C ALA A 255 2.51 8.27 -16.30
N ALA A 256 1.89 7.89 -15.17
CA ALA A 256 2.49 8.06 -13.85
C ALA A 256 3.80 7.29 -13.69
N LEU A 257 3.86 6.05 -14.20
CA LEU A 257 5.09 5.26 -14.26
C LEU A 257 6.14 5.89 -15.18
N GLY A 258 5.72 6.44 -16.32
CA GLY A 258 6.58 7.20 -17.23
C GLY A 258 7.21 8.43 -16.56
N TRP A 259 6.41 9.20 -15.83
CA TRP A 259 6.87 10.32 -15.02
C TRP A 259 7.89 9.87 -13.97
N PHE A 260 7.58 8.82 -13.21
CA PHE A 260 8.46 8.30 -12.16
C PHE A 260 9.83 7.90 -12.72
N ALA A 261 9.86 7.14 -13.82
CA ALA A 261 11.09 6.72 -14.47
C ALA A 261 11.91 7.90 -15.02
N SER A 262 11.24 8.93 -15.55
CA SER A 262 11.88 10.14 -16.05
C SER A 262 12.54 10.93 -14.92
N VAL A 263 11.81 11.15 -13.82
CA VAL A 263 12.29 11.89 -12.64
C VAL A 263 13.45 11.17 -11.98
N PHE A 264 13.36 9.86 -11.77
CA PHE A 264 14.43 9.06 -11.20
C PHE A 264 15.74 9.21 -11.99
N ARG A 265 15.67 9.05 -13.32
CA ARG A 265 16.84 9.16 -14.20
C ARG A 265 17.40 10.56 -14.31
N ALA A 266 16.55 11.58 -14.28
CA ALA A 266 17.01 12.97 -14.28
C ALA A 266 17.83 13.26 -13.02
N GLY A 267 17.34 12.82 -11.86
CA GLY A 267 18.11 12.89 -10.61
C GLY A 267 19.40 12.07 -10.63
N SER A 268 19.43 10.94 -11.34
CA SER A 268 20.66 10.15 -11.54
C SER A 268 21.73 10.84 -12.41
N ARG A 269 21.43 11.92 -13.14
CA ARG A 269 22.41 12.59 -14.02
C ARG A 269 23.12 13.77 -13.36
N GLY A 270 22.65 14.24 -12.21
CA GLY A 270 23.06 15.52 -11.59
C GLY A 270 24.36 15.51 -10.76
N GLY A 271 25.22 14.51 -10.87
CA GLY A 271 26.43 14.43 -10.01
C GLY A 271 27.66 13.88 -10.70
N ASP A 272 27.81 14.10 -12.00
CA ASP A 272 29.03 13.77 -12.77
C ASP A 272 29.79 15.02 -13.26
N ASP A 273 29.37 16.21 -12.83
CA ASP A 273 30.12 17.46 -13.01
C ASP A 273 30.77 17.86 -11.66
N GLY A 274 31.95 17.30 -11.37
CA GLY A 274 32.76 17.60 -10.19
C GLY A 274 34.18 17.09 -10.31
#